data_AF-A0A0G0FDY2-F1
#
_entry.id   AF-A0A0G0FDY2-F1
#
_cell.length_a   1.000
_cell.length_b   1.000
_cell.length_c   1.000
_cell.angle_alpha   90.00
_cell.angle_beta   90.00
_cell.angle_gamma   90.00
#
_symmetry.space_group_name_H-M   'P 1'
#
loop_
_entity.id
_entity.type
_entity.pdbx_description
1 polymer ?
#
loop_
_entity_poly.entity_id
_entity_poly.type
_entity_poly.pdbx_seq_one_letter_code
_entity_poly.pdbx_strand_id
1 'polypeptide(L)'
;MSHLPFTILAYFLNGIAVTVDKFLLVKHIPNPLIYIFYYSLVSCVILLATPFTKFPSFEVLFLASISTLLWTTGAYLMFRALQIGVLSRVIPIIGTLIPLFLLIDSSINGTINLNETWAVLFFIFGLISLTIFDWKGKISLSEVVLEVGSALFFAISYIILRQAYLQENFLTVFVWSRPILIPVGIIILLVPKLRRIVLAKEGPRLKFFSKAGALFAIGQVSGGTSELLLTFSISLATPALVNSLQGTQYIFLFILSLFLAKKFPEIYKENLSRVVIIFKILGIFCIGAGLYILAYSSFSQKPKLGITYSPRYALELGLDPRENFNKALDELNIKRLRLPVYWDEVEKVEGEYDFSEADYYLNEAQKRGVEVILVLGYKQPRWPECFPPSWTKGLREDQLQSNILKLIDSEVNHFKNYSNIKVWQIENEPFLDFGDCSDNPLSKQFVSKEVELVRDLDSRPILITDSGELTNWVDSMKADDIHGISLYRSVWNPLLYNTITYPFPPIYYKVKADIVKKIVGRPNQESIVAELQTEPWVPAQETISSWDVLEQSRVYPSKNLEKNVEFAKNTGFKSSYLWGVEWWYFMKEKGHPEYVEEAKKLFEQ
;
A
#
# COMPACT_ATOMS: atom_id res chain seq x y z
N MET A 1 14.39 8.50 -15.55
CA MET A 1 13.25 8.75 -16.48
C MET A 1 11.97 8.25 -15.83
N SER A 2 10.84 8.95 -15.99
CA SER A 2 9.56 8.48 -15.42
C SER A 2 9.00 7.31 -16.24
N HIS A 3 8.58 6.23 -15.59
CA HIS A 3 7.96 5.08 -16.25
C HIS A 3 6.52 5.37 -16.72
N LEU A 4 5.83 6.31 -16.05
CA LEU A 4 4.40 6.54 -16.19
C LEU A 4 3.93 6.80 -17.63
N PRO A 5 4.59 7.67 -18.43
CA PRO A 5 4.16 7.92 -19.81
C PRO A 5 4.25 6.67 -20.69
N PHE A 6 5.30 5.86 -20.51
CA PHE A 6 5.50 4.61 -21.26
C PHE A 6 4.45 3.57 -20.86
N THR A 7 4.14 3.46 -19.57
CA THR A 7 3.13 2.52 -19.07
C THR A 7 1.74 2.86 -19.60
N ILE A 8 1.34 4.14 -19.53
CA ILE A 8 0.03 4.59 -20.05
C ILE A 8 -0.06 4.36 -21.57
N LEU A 9 0.99 4.70 -22.32
CA LEU A 9 1.04 4.45 -23.76
C LEU A 9 0.95 2.96 -24.09
N ALA A 10 1.63 2.11 -23.31
CA ALA A 10 1.57 0.67 -23.49
C ALA A 10 0.13 0.14 -23.33
N TYR A 11 -0.55 0.50 -22.24
CA TYR A 11 -1.94 0.09 -22.02
C TYR A 11 -2.92 0.67 -23.04
N PHE A 12 -2.66 1.87 -23.57
CA PHE A 12 -3.42 2.43 -24.68
C PHE A 12 -3.25 1.60 -25.97
N LEU A 13 -2.01 1.26 -26.34
CA LEU A 13 -1.72 0.42 -27.50
C LEU A 13 -2.29 -1.00 -27.33
N ASN A 14 -2.26 -1.55 -26.13
CA ASN A 14 -2.93 -2.80 -25.82
C ASN A 14 -4.45 -2.68 -26.04
N GLY A 15 -5.06 -1.59 -25.57
CA GLY A 15 -6.46 -1.28 -25.81
C GLY A 15 -6.82 -1.24 -27.29
N ILE A 16 -5.96 -0.63 -28.13
CA ILE A 16 -6.11 -0.62 -29.59
C ILE A 16 -6.05 -2.05 -30.15
N ALA A 17 -5.03 -2.83 -29.77
CA ALA A 17 -4.82 -4.19 -30.27
C ALA A 17 -6.07 -5.06 -30.04
N VAL A 18 -6.58 -5.08 -28.80
CA VAL A 18 -7.74 -5.91 -28.46
C VAL A 18 -9.03 -5.39 -29.09
N THR A 19 -9.17 -4.07 -29.25
CA THR A 19 -10.32 -3.46 -29.95
C THR A 19 -10.36 -3.84 -31.42
N VAL A 20 -9.19 -3.87 -32.07
CA VAL A 20 -9.02 -4.33 -33.45
C VAL A 20 -9.32 -5.82 -33.56
N ASP A 21 -8.77 -6.63 -32.67
CA ASP A 21 -9.00 -8.07 -32.66
C ASP A 21 -10.48 -8.39 -32.51
N LYS A 22 -11.21 -7.69 -31.61
CA LYS A 22 -12.68 -7.82 -31.50
C LYS A 22 -13.38 -7.56 -32.82
N PHE A 23 -13.02 -6.50 -33.54
CA PHE A 23 -13.63 -6.17 -34.83
C PHE A 23 -13.37 -7.27 -35.86
N LEU A 24 -12.11 -7.69 -35.98
CA LEU A 24 -11.69 -8.71 -36.93
C LEU A 24 -12.32 -10.07 -36.61
N LEU A 25 -12.37 -10.47 -35.34
CA LEU A 25 -12.99 -11.70 -34.87
C LEU A 25 -14.47 -11.81 -35.23
N VAL A 26 -15.21 -10.70 -35.28
CA VAL A 26 -16.64 -10.71 -35.62
C VAL A 26 -16.88 -10.60 -37.12
N LYS A 27 -16.06 -9.81 -37.85
CA LYS A 27 -16.33 -9.48 -39.28
C LYS A 27 -15.51 -10.26 -40.31
N HIS A 28 -14.24 -10.55 -40.03
CA HIS A 28 -13.28 -10.91 -41.06
C HIS A 28 -12.46 -12.19 -40.77
N ILE A 29 -12.06 -12.41 -39.53
CA ILE A 29 -11.20 -13.50 -39.10
C ILE A 29 -11.86 -14.23 -37.91
N PRO A 30 -12.96 -14.97 -38.14
CA PRO A 30 -13.78 -15.53 -37.06
C PRO A 30 -13.22 -16.81 -36.44
N ASN A 31 -12.02 -17.25 -36.80
CA ASN A 31 -11.41 -18.42 -36.15
C ASN A 31 -10.20 -18.00 -35.31
N PRO A 32 -10.28 -18.10 -33.97
CA PRO A 32 -9.18 -17.75 -33.07
C PRO A 32 -7.88 -18.51 -33.34
N LEU A 33 -7.94 -19.70 -33.94
CA LEU A 33 -6.76 -20.47 -34.34
C LEU A 33 -5.86 -19.69 -35.31
N ILE A 34 -6.44 -18.79 -36.11
CA ILE A 34 -5.69 -17.94 -37.04
C ILE A 34 -4.76 -17.00 -36.27
N TYR A 35 -5.22 -16.42 -35.17
CA TYR A 35 -4.41 -15.54 -34.31
C TYR A 35 -3.27 -16.32 -33.66
N ILE A 36 -3.56 -17.53 -33.16
CA ILE A 36 -2.54 -18.43 -32.58
C ILE A 36 -1.47 -18.80 -33.62
N PHE A 37 -1.88 -19.09 -34.86
CA PHE A 37 -0.94 -19.36 -35.94
C PHE A 37 -0.04 -18.15 -36.25
N TYR A 38 -0.58 -16.92 -36.23
CA TYR A 38 0.24 -15.72 -36.40
C TYR A 38 1.17 -15.45 -35.22
N TYR A 39 0.78 -15.78 -33.99
CA TYR A 39 1.70 -15.72 -32.84
C TYR A 39 2.91 -16.64 -33.04
N SER A 40 2.70 -17.85 -33.57
CA SER A 40 3.80 -18.75 -33.95
C SER A 40 4.74 -18.15 -35.00
N LEU A 41 4.20 -17.40 -35.98
CA LEU A 41 5.03 -16.74 -36.99
C LEU A 41 5.83 -15.57 -36.41
N VAL A 42 5.22 -14.75 -35.55
CA VAL A 42 5.93 -13.66 -34.84
C VAL A 42 7.03 -14.22 -33.95
N SER A 43 6.83 -15.40 -33.35
CA SER A 43 7.87 -16.08 -32.57
C SER A 43 9.14 -16.41 -33.37
N CYS A 44 9.05 -16.58 -34.70
CA CYS A 44 10.24 -16.76 -35.54
C CYS A 44 11.12 -15.50 -35.58
N VAL A 45 10.51 -14.31 -35.51
CA VAL A 45 11.25 -13.03 -35.48
C VAL A 45 12.03 -12.89 -34.18
N ILE A 46 11.49 -13.41 -33.08
CA ILE A 46 12.16 -13.39 -31.76
C ILE A 46 13.45 -14.24 -31.75
N LEU A 47 13.61 -15.19 -32.69
CA LEU A 47 14.90 -15.89 -32.84
C LEU A 47 16.05 -14.95 -33.20
N LEU A 48 15.77 -13.81 -33.84
CA LEU A 48 16.78 -12.77 -34.10
C LEU A 48 17.31 -12.13 -32.81
N ALA A 49 16.59 -12.26 -31.69
CA ALA A 49 17.03 -11.79 -30.39
C ALA A 49 17.92 -12.81 -29.64
N THR A 50 18.00 -14.06 -30.11
CA THR A 50 18.81 -15.12 -29.46
C THR A 50 20.31 -14.81 -29.37
N PRO A 51 20.96 -14.11 -30.32
CA PRO A 51 22.38 -13.74 -30.18
C PRO A 51 22.66 -12.75 -29.03
N PHE A 52 21.63 -12.07 -28.52
CA PHE A 52 21.76 -11.07 -27.44
C PHE A 52 21.51 -11.67 -26.04
N THR A 53 21.35 -12.99 -25.95
CA THR A 53 21.10 -13.70 -24.69
C THR A 53 21.86 -15.02 -24.63
N LYS A 54 22.12 -15.52 -23.43
CA LYS A 54 22.63 -16.88 -23.23
C LYS A 54 21.53 -17.92 -23.42
N PHE A 55 21.93 -19.16 -23.67
CA PHE A 55 21.02 -20.31 -23.62
C PHE A 55 20.70 -20.65 -22.16
N PRO A 56 19.42 -20.81 -21.77
CA PRO A 56 19.03 -21.08 -20.39
C PRO A 56 19.27 -22.54 -20.00
N SER A 57 19.15 -22.84 -18.70
CA SER A 57 19.08 -24.23 -18.24
C SER A 57 17.87 -24.95 -18.83
N PHE A 58 17.92 -26.28 -18.89
CA PHE A 58 16.80 -27.09 -19.37
C PHE A 58 15.52 -26.83 -18.56
N GLU A 59 15.64 -26.66 -17.25
CA GLU A 59 14.53 -26.35 -16.35
C GLU A 59 13.87 -25.02 -16.71
N VAL A 60 14.66 -23.95 -16.87
CA VAL A 60 14.15 -22.63 -17.26
C VAL A 60 13.50 -22.66 -18.63
N LEU A 61 14.13 -23.35 -19.60
CA LEU A 61 13.56 -23.51 -20.93
C LEU A 61 12.21 -24.23 -20.88
N PHE A 62 12.10 -25.29 -20.09
CA PHE A 62 10.88 -26.07 -19.91
C PHE A 62 9.76 -25.25 -19.25
N LEU A 63 10.06 -24.58 -18.13
CA LEU A 63 9.11 -23.72 -17.42
C LEU A 63 8.61 -22.58 -18.31
N ALA A 64 9.53 -21.86 -18.98
CA ALA A 64 9.18 -20.76 -19.88
C ALA A 64 8.36 -21.24 -21.09
N SER A 65 8.67 -22.42 -21.62
CA SER A 65 7.93 -23.05 -22.72
C SER A 65 6.50 -23.44 -22.31
N ILE A 66 6.34 -24.14 -21.18
CA ILE A 66 5.02 -24.52 -20.66
C ILE A 66 4.19 -23.28 -20.34
N SER A 67 4.79 -22.29 -19.68
CA SER A 67 4.13 -21.02 -19.40
C SER A 67 3.59 -20.38 -20.68
N THR A 68 4.37 -20.36 -21.77
CA THR A 68 3.95 -19.77 -23.05
C THR A 68 2.83 -20.58 -23.72
N LEU A 69 2.84 -21.90 -23.61
CA LEU A 69 1.75 -22.75 -24.12
C LEU A 69 0.44 -22.52 -23.36
N LEU A 70 0.51 -22.42 -22.02
CA LEU A 70 -0.64 -22.12 -21.17
C LEU A 70 -1.16 -20.71 -21.45
N TRP A 71 -0.28 -19.72 -21.57
CA TRP A 71 -0.65 -18.35 -21.93
C TRP A 71 -1.38 -18.31 -23.28
N THR A 72 -0.85 -19.03 -24.28
CA THR A 72 -1.42 -19.11 -25.62
C THR A 72 -2.79 -19.79 -25.61
N THR A 73 -2.98 -20.78 -24.74
CA THR A 73 -4.29 -21.42 -24.49
C THR A 73 -5.26 -20.42 -23.86
N GLY A 74 -4.81 -19.66 -22.86
CA GLY A 74 -5.59 -18.56 -22.26
C GLY A 74 -6.01 -17.51 -23.30
N ALA A 75 -5.11 -17.11 -24.19
CA ALA A 75 -5.38 -16.17 -25.27
C ALA A 75 -6.39 -16.73 -26.30
N TYR A 76 -6.30 -18.02 -26.63
CA TYR A 76 -7.29 -18.67 -27.49
C TYR A 76 -8.71 -18.60 -26.87
N LEU A 77 -8.83 -18.89 -25.57
CA LEU A 77 -10.11 -18.79 -24.85
C LEU A 77 -10.60 -17.34 -24.75
N MET A 78 -9.70 -16.38 -24.52
CA MET A 78 -10.02 -14.95 -24.53
C MET A 78 -10.60 -14.52 -25.88
N PHE A 79 -10.00 -14.93 -27.00
CA PHE A 79 -10.51 -14.61 -28.32
C PHE A 79 -11.89 -15.24 -28.58
N ARG A 80 -12.13 -16.46 -28.08
CA ARG A 80 -13.47 -17.08 -28.13
C ARG A 80 -14.48 -16.30 -27.28
N ALA A 81 -14.11 -15.83 -26.09
CA ALA A 81 -14.96 -15.00 -25.26
C ALA A 81 -15.29 -13.67 -25.96
N LEU A 82 -14.28 -13.01 -26.52
CA LEU A 82 -14.44 -11.77 -27.29
C LEU A 82 -15.36 -11.92 -28.51
N GLN A 83 -15.49 -13.09 -29.10
CA GLN A 83 -16.41 -13.28 -30.23
C GLN A 83 -17.88 -13.10 -29.82
N ILE A 84 -18.23 -13.60 -28.65
CA ILE A 84 -19.62 -13.63 -28.17
C ILE A 84 -19.94 -12.47 -27.22
N GLY A 85 -18.98 -12.07 -26.38
CA GLY A 85 -19.14 -11.09 -25.32
C GLY A 85 -18.84 -9.65 -25.72
N VAL A 86 -19.08 -8.72 -24.78
CA VAL A 86 -18.81 -7.29 -24.94
C VAL A 86 -17.36 -6.98 -24.57
N LEU A 87 -16.64 -6.23 -25.41
CA LEU A 87 -15.22 -5.93 -25.23
C LEU A 87 -14.93 -5.28 -23.86
N SER A 88 -15.73 -4.29 -23.47
CA SER A 88 -15.58 -3.55 -22.22
C SER A 88 -15.91 -4.38 -20.97
N ARG A 89 -16.32 -5.64 -21.14
CA ARG A 89 -16.70 -6.57 -20.07
C ARG A 89 -15.74 -7.75 -20.01
N VAL A 90 -15.54 -8.43 -21.15
CA VAL A 90 -14.69 -9.62 -21.26
C VAL A 90 -13.28 -9.36 -20.73
N ILE A 91 -12.64 -8.27 -21.17
CA ILE A 91 -11.26 -7.99 -20.80
C ILE A 91 -11.10 -7.59 -19.33
N PRO A 92 -11.91 -6.66 -18.77
CA PRO A 92 -11.83 -6.39 -17.34
C PRO A 92 -12.19 -7.59 -16.45
N ILE A 93 -13.13 -8.46 -16.85
CA ILE A 93 -13.43 -9.69 -16.09
C ILE A 93 -12.19 -10.58 -16.04
N ILE A 94 -11.62 -10.93 -17.20
CA ILE A 94 -10.42 -11.76 -17.26
C ILE A 94 -9.29 -11.13 -16.44
N GLY A 95 -9.05 -9.84 -16.63
CA GLY A 95 -8.00 -9.10 -15.94
C GLY A 95 -8.21 -8.93 -14.43
N THR A 96 -9.44 -9.05 -13.94
CA THR A 96 -9.75 -9.07 -12.50
C THR A 96 -9.65 -10.47 -11.91
N LEU A 97 -10.04 -11.50 -12.67
CA LEU A 97 -9.95 -12.88 -12.22
C LEU A 97 -8.51 -13.39 -12.10
N ILE A 98 -7.59 -12.91 -12.94
CA ILE A 98 -6.16 -13.25 -12.88
C ILE A 98 -5.58 -12.98 -11.47
N PRO A 99 -5.59 -11.74 -10.93
CA PRO A 99 -5.04 -11.47 -9.61
C PRO A 99 -5.79 -12.21 -8.49
N LEU A 100 -7.10 -12.47 -8.63
CA LEU A 100 -7.83 -13.30 -7.68
C LEU A 100 -7.30 -14.74 -7.64
N PHE A 101 -7.02 -15.35 -8.78
CA PHE A 101 -6.40 -16.68 -8.82
C PHE A 101 -4.98 -16.70 -8.25
N LEU A 102 -4.19 -15.65 -8.52
CA LEU A 102 -2.85 -15.52 -7.94
C LEU A 102 -2.89 -15.36 -6.40
N LEU A 103 -3.88 -14.65 -5.86
CA LEU A 103 -4.07 -14.54 -4.42
C LEU A 103 -4.51 -15.86 -3.77
N ILE A 104 -5.31 -16.67 -4.48
CA ILE A 104 -5.66 -18.02 -4.00
C ILE A 104 -4.39 -18.87 -3.84
N ASP A 105 -3.50 -18.87 -4.85
CA ASP A 105 -2.20 -19.56 -4.78
C ASP A 105 -1.34 -19.05 -3.61
N SER A 106 -1.29 -17.73 -3.41
CA SER A 106 -0.59 -17.11 -2.27
C SER A 106 -1.19 -17.54 -0.92
N SER A 107 -2.52 -17.64 -0.84
CA SER A 107 -3.23 -18.01 0.39
C SER A 107 -3.08 -19.48 0.78
N ILE A 108 -2.76 -20.35 -0.17
CA ILE A 108 -2.45 -21.77 0.12
C ILE A 108 -1.10 -21.87 0.84
N ASN A 109 -0.18 -20.93 0.55
CA ASN A 109 1.18 -20.90 1.09
C ASN A 109 1.38 -19.92 2.26
N GLY A 110 0.34 -19.15 2.64
CA GLY A 110 0.42 -18.11 3.68
C GLY A 110 -0.94 -17.47 3.98
N THR A 111 -1.00 -16.50 4.90
CA THR A 111 -2.26 -15.80 5.19
C THR A 111 -2.43 -14.57 4.31
N ILE A 112 -3.65 -14.34 3.82
CA ILE A 112 -3.99 -13.12 3.08
C ILE A 112 -3.87 -11.92 4.03
N ASN A 113 -3.10 -10.91 3.66
CA ASN A 113 -2.94 -9.72 4.49
C ASN A 113 -4.13 -8.74 4.30
N LEU A 114 -4.16 -7.68 5.12
CA LEU A 114 -5.29 -6.75 5.10
C LEU A 114 -5.36 -5.94 3.79
N ASN A 115 -4.23 -5.61 3.15
CA ASN A 115 -4.22 -4.95 1.83
C ASN A 115 -4.88 -5.86 0.78
N GLU A 116 -4.50 -7.14 0.74
CA GLU A 116 -5.03 -8.12 -0.20
C GLU A 116 -6.53 -8.36 0.01
N THR A 117 -6.97 -8.41 1.26
CA THR A 117 -8.40 -8.51 1.60
C THR A 117 -9.19 -7.35 1.01
N TRP A 118 -8.72 -6.11 1.18
CA TRP A 118 -9.35 -4.94 0.59
C TRP A 118 -9.33 -4.98 -0.94
N ALA A 119 -8.22 -5.40 -1.55
CA ALA A 119 -8.16 -5.55 -3.00
C ALA A 119 -9.21 -6.55 -3.53
N VAL A 120 -9.40 -7.69 -2.86
CA VAL A 120 -10.45 -8.66 -3.20
C VAL A 120 -11.84 -8.02 -3.11
N LEU A 121 -12.13 -7.25 -2.06
CA LEU A 121 -13.41 -6.54 -1.93
C LEU A 121 -13.64 -5.53 -3.07
N PHE A 122 -12.61 -4.75 -3.42
CA PHE A 122 -12.66 -3.83 -4.55
C PHE A 122 -12.88 -4.55 -5.89
N PHE A 123 -12.27 -5.73 -6.08
CA PHE A 123 -12.50 -6.57 -7.26
C PHE A 123 -13.92 -7.11 -7.32
N ILE A 124 -14.45 -7.64 -6.22
CA ILE A 124 -15.83 -8.16 -6.16
C ILE A 124 -16.82 -7.03 -6.49
N PHE A 125 -16.70 -5.88 -5.82
CA PHE A 125 -17.57 -4.74 -6.08
C PHE A 125 -17.40 -4.21 -7.50
N GLY A 126 -16.16 -4.17 -8.00
CA GLY A 126 -15.85 -3.77 -9.37
C GLY A 126 -16.53 -4.65 -10.41
N LEU A 127 -16.46 -5.98 -10.25
CA LEU A 127 -17.10 -6.96 -11.13
C LEU A 127 -18.63 -6.89 -11.07
N ILE A 128 -19.21 -6.77 -9.87
CA ILE A 128 -20.65 -6.60 -9.69
C ILE A 128 -21.10 -5.33 -10.42
N SER A 129 -20.46 -4.19 -10.14
CA SER A 129 -20.79 -2.90 -10.76
C SER A 129 -20.68 -2.93 -12.28
N LEU A 130 -19.63 -3.56 -12.81
CA LEU A 130 -19.40 -3.70 -14.25
C LEU A 130 -20.48 -4.55 -14.95
N THR A 131 -21.03 -5.56 -14.27
CA THR A 131 -21.88 -6.58 -14.89
C THR A 131 -23.37 -6.50 -14.53
N ILE A 132 -23.76 -5.78 -13.47
CA ILE A 132 -25.12 -5.83 -12.87
C ILE A 132 -26.29 -5.66 -13.87
N PHE A 133 -26.11 -4.90 -14.95
CA PHE A 133 -27.13 -4.66 -15.97
C PHE A 133 -27.17 -5.68 -17.12
N ASP A 134 -26.25 -6.64 -17.14
CA ASP A 134 -26.08 -7.60 -18.23
C ASP A 134 -26.56 -9.02 -17.87
N TRP A 135 -26.84 -9.32 -16.58
CA TRP A 135 -27.23 -10.66 -16.11
C TRP A 135 -28.61 -11.11 -16.60
N LYS A 136 -29.50 -10.18 -16.99
CA LYS A 136 -30.82 -10.50 -17.57
C LYS A 136 -30.73 -10.89 -19.06
N GLY A 137 -29.90 -11.88 -19.38
CA GLY A 137 -29.83 -12.52 -20.71
C GLY A 137 -28.78 -11.99 -21.68
N LYS A 138 -27.86 -11.10 -21.25
CA LYS A 138 -26.78 -10.56 -22.11
C LYS A 138 -25.40 -11.18 -21.87
N ILE A 139 -25.29 -12.07 -20.89
CA ILE A 139 -24.10 -12.89 -20.61
C ILE A 139 -24.52 -14.34 -20.73
N SER A 140 -23.87 -15.09 -21.61
CA SER A 140 -24.09 -16.54 -21.70
C SER A 140 -23.18 -17.29 -20.74
N LEU A 141 -23.61 -18.46 -20.25
CA LEU A 141 -22.75 -19.34 -19.45
C LEU A 141 -21.46 -19.70 -20.20
N SER A 142 -21.54 -19.86 -21.52
CA SER A 142 -20.37 -20.12 -22.37
C SER A 142 -19.38 -18.96 -22.37
N GLU A 143 -19.82 -17.70 -22.30
CA GLU A 143 -18.95 -16.53 -22.18
C GLU A 143 -18.18 -16.59 -20.86
N VAL A 144 -18.89 -16.77 -19.75
CA VAL A 144 -18.28 -16.85 -18.41
C VAL A 144 -17.28 -17.99 -18.31
N VAL A 145 -17.60 -19.18 -18.82
CA VAL A 145 -16.67 -20.32 -18.81
C VAL A 145 -15.39 -20.03 -19.59
N LEU A 146 -15.50 -19.33 -20.73
CA LEU A 146 -14.34 -18.95 -21.53
C LEU A 146 -13.50 -17.87 -20.82
N GLU A 147 -14.13 -16.89 -20.18
CA GLU A 147 -13.44 -15.85 -19.40
C GLU A 147 -12.71 -16.43 -18.19
N VAL A 148 -13.40 -17.24 -17.38
CA VAL A 148 -12.83 -17.91 -16.20
C VAL A 148 -11.70 -18.84 -16.62
N GLY A 149 -11.90 -19.66 -17.66
CA GLY A 149 -10.86 -20.53 -18.20
C GLY A 149 -9.66 -19.74 -18.69
N SER A 150 -9.89 -18.66 -19.44
CA SER A 150 -8.82 -17.77 -19.92
C SER A 150 -7.99 -17.20 -18.77
N ALA A 151 -8.65 -16.62 -17.76
CA ALA A 151 -7.99 -16.05 -16.59
C ALA A 151 -7.20 -17.10 -15.79
N LEU A 152 -7.73 -18.31 -15.64
CA LEU A 152 -7.04 -19.41 -14.96
C LEU A 152 -5.77 -19.82 -15.69
N PHE A 153 -5.84 -20.01 -17.02
CA PHE A 153 -4.66 -20.35 -17.83
C PHE A 153 -3.60 -19.24 -17.79
N PHE A 154 -4.01 -17.97 -17.81
CA PHE A 154 -3.09 -16.84 -17.65
C PHE A 154 -2.45 -16.82 -16.25
N ALA A 155 -3.22 -17.02 -15.18
CA ALA A 155 -2.69 -17.04 -13.82
C ALA A 155 -1.67 -18.17 -13.61
N ILE A 156 -2.00 -19.40 -14.02
CA ILE A 156 -1.07 -20.55 -13.94
C ILE A 156 0.18 -20.29 -14.78
N SER A 157 0.01 -19.74 -15.99
CA SER A 157 1.13 -19.34 -16.84
C SER A 157 2.08 -18.37 -16.12
N TYR A 158 1.55 -17.36 -15.42
CA TYR A 158 2.35 -16.39 -14.67
C TYR A 158 3.06 -16.99 -13.45
N ILE A 159 2.41 -17.91 -12.71
CA ILE A 159 3.03 -18.63 -11.59
C ILE A 159 4.25 -19.42 -12.08
N ILE A 160 4.10 -20.17 -13.17
CA ILE A 160 5.19 -20.95 -13.76
C ILE A 160 6.28 -20.04 -14.33
N LEU A 161 5.91 -18.96 -15.02
CA LEU A 161 6.87 -18.01 -15.60
C LEU A 161 7.73 -17.35 -14.51
N ARG A 162 7.12 -17.04 -13.36
CA ARG A 162 7.83 -16.47 -12.22
C ARG A 162 8.95 -17.39 -11.75
N GLN A 163 8.74 -18.71 -11.73
CA GLN A 163 9.80 -19.66 -11.36
C GLN A 163 10.99 -19.60 -12.31
N ALA A 164 10.75 -19.42 -13.61
CA ALA A 164 11.83 -19.20 -14.60
C ALA A 164 12.58 -17.88 -14.34
N TYR A 165 11.88 -16.78 -14.04
CA TYR A 165 12.50 -15.49 -13.73
C TYR A 165 13.26 -15.46 -12.39
N LEU A 166 12.99 -16.39 -11.47
CA LEU A 166 13.78 -16.53 -10.24
C LEU A 166 15.15 -17.18 -10.49
N GLN A 167 15.31 -17.88 -11.61
CA GLN A 167 16.54 -18.60 -11.94
C GLN A 167 17.40 -17.88 -12.98
N GLU A 168 16.79 -17.09 -13.88
CA GLU A 168 17.48 -16.43 -14.98
C GLU A 168 17.02 -14.98 -15.19
N ASN A 169 17.86 -14.19 -15.87
CA ASN A 169 17.54 -12.79 -16.14
C ASN A 169 16.35 -12.63 -17.09
N PHE A 170 15.74 -11.43 -17.03
CA PHE A 170 14.55 -11.09 -17.80
C PHE A 170 14.68 -11.39 -19.31
N LEU A 171 15.74 -10.89 -19.95
CA LEU A 171 15.92 -11.02 -21.40
C LEU A 171 16.04 -12.49 -21.83
N THR A 172 16.73 -13.30 -21.02
CA THR A 172 16.92 -14.73 -21.28
C THR A 172 15.60 -15.46 -21.25
N VAL A 173 14.82 -15.30 -20.17
CA VAL A 173 13.51 -15.95 -20.04
C VAL A 173 12.54 -15.43 -21.10
N PHE A 174 12.51 -14.12 -21.38
CA PHE A 174 11.65 -13.53 -22.39
C PHE A 174 11.90 -14.11 -23.78
N VAL A 175 13.15 -14.11 -24.25
CA VAL A 175 13.50 -14.61 -25.60
C VAL A 175 13.24 -16.11 -25.72
N TRP A 176 13.65 -16.91 -24.73
CA TRP A 176 13.56 -18.37 -24.79
C TRP A 176 12.18 -18.94 -24.42
N SER A 177 11.26 -18.13 -23.89
CA SER A 177 9.87 -18.55 -23.67
C SER A 177 9.09 -18.76 -24.99
N ARG A 178 9.43 -18.00 -26.04
CA ARG A 178 8.62 -17.91 -27.27
C ARG A 178 8.83 -19.03 -28.28
N PRO A 179 10.06 -19.54 -28.53
CA PRO A 179 10.33 -20.55 -29.57
C PRO A 179 9.46 -21.80 -29.54
N ILE A 180 8.88 -22.17 -28.39
CA ILE A 180 7.91 -23.26 -28.27
C ILE A 180 6.68 -23.08 -29.19
N LEU A 181 6.35 -21.85 -29.60
CA LEU A 181 5.25 -21.59 -30.52
C LEU A 181 5.58 -21.98 -31.97
N ILE A 182 6.85 -22.12 -32.33
CA ILE A 182 7.27 -22.57 -33.67
C ILE A 182 6.78 -24.01 -33.95
N PRO A 183 7.06 -25.02 -33.10
CA PRO A 183 6.52 -26.36 -33.32
C PRO A 183 4.98 -26.38 -33.25
N VAL A 184 4.33 -25.52 -32.46
CA VAL A 184 2.85 -25.36 -32.49
C VAL A 184 2.38 -24.92 -33.88
N GLY A 185 3.03 -23.92 -34.48
CA GLY A 185 2.73 -23.47 -35.84
C GLY A 185 2.94 -24.56 -36.89
N ILE A 186 4.01 -25.35 -36.75
CA ILE A 186 4.28 -26.51 -37.61
C ILE A 186 3.17 -27.56 -37.46
N ILE A 187 2.76 -27.90 -36.25
CA ILE A 187 1.67 -28.86 -36.00
C ILE A 187 0.36 -28.38 -36.66
N ILE A 188 0.04 -27.09 -36.55
CA ILE A 188 -1.13 -26.50 -37.20
C ILE A 188 -1.07 -26.70 -38.73
N LEU A 189 0.11 -26.57 -39.34
CA LEU A 189 0.31 -26.79 -40.77
C LEU A 189 0.33 -28.27 -41.17
N LEU A 190 0.83 -29.16 -40.31
CA LEU A 190 0.89 -30.59 -40.59
C LEU A 190 -0.50 -31.25 -40.50
N VAL A 191 -1.32 -30.86 -39.53
CA VAL A 191 -2.66 -31.43 -39.34
C VAL A 191 -3.61 -30.90 -40.44
N PRO A 192 -4.12 -31.74 -41.36
CA PRO A 192 -4.86 -31.25 -42.53
C PRO A 192 -6.10 -30.41 -42.19
N LYS A 193 -6.80 -30.77 -41.11
CA LYS A 193 -7.99 -30.05 -40.64
C LYS A 193 -7.66 -28.64 -40.14
N LEU A 194 -6.57 -28.48 -39.39
CA LEU A 194 -6.10 -27.20 -38.85
C LEU A 194 -5.49 -26.33 -39.96
N ARG A 195 -4.67 -26.93 -40.83
CA ARG A 195 -4.08 -26.26 -42.00
C ARG A 195 -5.13 -25.62 -42.90
N ARG A 196 -6.25 -26.32 -43.15
CA ARG A 196 -7.36 -25.79 -43.96
C ARG A 196 -7.98 -24.54 -43.35
N ILE A 197 -8.03 -24.44 -42.02
CA ILE A 197 -8.54 -23.27 -41.30
C ILE A 197 -7.61 -22.07 -41.51
N VAL A 198 -6.30 -22.25 -41.35
CA VAL A 198 -5.34 -21.13 -41.36
C VAL A 198 -4.88 -20.71 -42.76
N LEU A 199 -4.79 -21.65 -43.72
CA LEU A 199 -4.41 -21.35 -45.12
C LEU A 199 -5.62 -21.08 -46.05
N ALA A 200 -6.83 -21.36 -45.55
CA ALA A 200 -8.14 -21.12 -46.17
C ALA A 200 -8.17 -21.25 -47.70
N LYS A 201 -8.40 -22.47 -48.23
CA LYS A 201 -8.94 -22.63 -49.59
C LYS A 201 -10.46 -22.35 -49.65
N GLU A 202 -11.15 -22.45 -48.51
CA GLU A 202 -12.58 -22.12 -48.35
C GLU A 202 -12.78 -21.40 -47.00
N GLY A 203 -13.36 -20.19 -47.03
CA GLY A 203 -13.57 -19.31 -45.86
C GLY A 203 -13.05 -17.87 -46.05
N PRO A 204 -13.41 -16.90 -45.19
CA PRO A 204 -12.93 -15.52 -45.31
C PRO A 204 -11.40 -15.47 -45.10
N ARG A 205 -10.67 -15.31 -46.21
CA ARG A 205 -9.21 -15.17 -46.22
C ARG A 205 -8.78 -13.81 -45.69
N LEU A 206 -7.79 -13.78 -44.80
CA LEU A 206 -7.04 -12.55 -44.53
C LEU A 206 -6.23 -12.17 -45.77
N LYS A 207 -6.72 -11.21 -46.53
CA LYS A 207 -5.96 -10.59 -47.63
C LYS A 207 -5.04 -9.53 -47.02
N PHE A 208 -3.73 -9.79 -46.99
CA PHE A 208 -2.76 -8.87 -46.39
C PHE A 208 -2.80 -7.45 -47.00
N PHE A 209 -2.96 -7.34 -48.32
CA PHE A 209 -3.10 -6.06 -49.02
C PHE A 209 -4.56 -5.55 -49.06
N SER A 210 -5.30 -5.72 -47.96
CA SER A 210 -6.67 -5.20 -47.82
C SER A 210 -6.81 -4.35 -46.56
N LYS A 211 -7.93 -3.62 -46.43
CA LYS A 211 -8.24 -2.88 -45.20
C LYS A 211 -8.23 -3.77 -43.95
N ALA A 212 -8.71 -5.02 -44.06
CA ALA A 212 -8.70 -5.97 -42.95
C ALA A 212 -7.27 -6.48 -42.63
N GLY A 213 -6.44 -6.68 -43.66
CA GLY A 213 -5.02 -7.02 -43.48
C GLY A 213 -4.22 -5.90 -42.83
N ALA A 214 -4.44 -4.65 -43.26
CA ALA A 214 -3.85 -3.47 -42.64
C ALA A 214 -4.30 -3.31 -41.18
N LEU A 215 -5.59 -3.52 -40.89
CA LEU A 215 -6.11 -3.47 -39.53
C LEU A 215 -5.48 -4.56 -38.66
N PHE A 216 -5.37 -5.80 -39.17
CA PHE A 216 -4.69 -6.89 -38.48
C PHE A 216 -3.23 -6.53 -38.16
N ALA A 217 -2.49 -5.98 -39.13
CA ALA A 217 -1.11 -5.53 -38.91
C ALA A 217 -1.02 -4.44 -37.84
N ILE A 218 -1.93 -3.45 -37.85
CA ILE A 218 -2.01 -2.41 -36.81
C ILE A 218 -2.22 -3.04 -35.43
N GLY A 219 -3.15 -4.01 -35.32
CA GLY A 219 -3.41 -4.71 -34.06
C GLY A 219 -2.17 -5.44 -33.54
N GLN A 220 -1.51 -6.22 -34.41
CA GLN A 220 -0.29 -6.97 -34.04
C GLN A 220 0.88 -6.06 -33.67
N VAL A 221 1.12 -4.98 -34.43
CA VAL A 221 2.17 -4.00 -34.11
C VAL A 221 1.87 -3.28 -32.81
N SER A 222 0.61 -2.89 -32.57
CA SER A 222 0.20 -2.24 -31.32
C SER A 222 0.38 -3.18 -30.13
N GLY A 223 -0.01 -4.45 -30.24
CA GLY A 223 0.17 -5.46 -29.20
C GLY A 223 1.65 -5.74 -28.91
N GLY A 224 2.48 -5.93 -29.94
CA GLY A 224 3.92 -6.13 -29.78
C GLY A 224 4.63 -4.92 -29.18
N THR A 225 4.28 -3.71 -29.62
CA THR A 225 4.84 -2.46 -29.07
C THR A 225 4.40 -2.22 -27.64
N SER A 226 3.13 -2.52 -27.31
CA SER A 226 2.63 -2.51 -25.93
C SER A 226 3.47 -3.40 -25.03
N GLU A 227 3.73 -4.64 -25.43
CA GLU A 227 4.51 -5.58 -24.63
C GLU A 227 5.94 -5.08 -24.38
N LEU A 228 6.58 -4.51 -25.41
CA LEU A 228 7.91 -3.91 -25.30
C LEU A 228 7.91 -2.69 -24.36
N LEU A 229 6.89 -1.84 -24.44
CA LEU A 229 6.78 -0.66 -23.56
C LEU A 229 6.45 -1.03 -22.12
N LEU A 230 5.63 -2.06 -21.88
CA LEU A 230 5.40 -2.60 -20.53
C LEU A 230 6.71 -3.16 -19.97
N THR A 231 7.40 -3.98 -20.75
CA THR A 231 8.73 -4.52 -20.41
C THR A 231 9.72 -3.39 -20.07
N PHE A 232 9.78 -2.36 -20.90
CA PHE A 232 10.63 -1.20 -20.65
C PHE A 232 10.20 -0.43 -19.39
N SER A 233 8.90 -0.26 -19.15
CA SER A 233 8.39 0.34 -17.92
C SER A 233 8.80 -0.44 -16.68
N ILE A 234 8.79 -1.77 -16.75
CA ILE A 234 9.26 -2.68 -15.68
C ILE A 234 10.77 -2.57 -15.46
N SER A 235 11.54 -2.16 -16.47
CA SER A 235 12.97 -1.84 -16.26
C SER A 235 13.19 -0.50 -15.53
N LEU A 236 12.19 0.40 -15.56
CA LEU A 236 12.26 1.73 -14.92
C LEU A 236 11.59 1.77 -13.53
N ALA A 237 10.68 0.84 -13.26
CA ALA A 237 9.88 0.78 -12.04
C ALA A 237 9.53 -0.67 -11.68
N THR A 238 9.04 -0.93 -10.47
CA THR A 238 8.71 -2.30 -10.06
C THR A 238 7.59 -2.90 -10.93
N PRO A 239 7.61 -4.22 -11.23
CA PRO A 239 6.54 -4.87 -11.98
C PRO A 239 5.15 -4.64 -11.39
N ALA A 240 5.08 -4.63 -10.05
CA ALA A 240 3.87 -4.36 -9.30
C ALA A 240 3.27 -2.99 -9.66
N LEU A 241 4.08 -1.93 -9.62
CA LEU A 241 3.62 -0.56 -9.92
C LEU A 241 3.19 -0.39 -11.38
N VAL A 242 3.93 -1.01 -12.31
CA VAL A 242 3.57 -0.98 -13.74
C VAL A 242 2.23 -1.70 -13.96
N ASN A 243 2.07 -2.91 -13.41
CA ASN A 243 0.86 -3.71 -13.56
C ASN A 243 -0.36 -3.11 -12.85
N SER A 244 -0.14 -2.34 -11.78
CA SER A 244 -1.22 -1.62 -11.09
C SER A 244 -1.97 -0.65 -12.00
N LEU A 245 -1.30 -0.15 -13.05
CA LEU A 245 -1.87 0.78 -14.01
C LEU A 245 -2.72 0.09 -15.09
N GLN A 246 -2.88 -1.24 -15.05
CA GLN A 246 -3.74 -1.97 -15.98
C GLN A 246 -5.20 -1.47 -15.95
N GLY A 247 -5.67 -0.87 -14.84
CA GLY A 247 -6.96 -0.17 -14.80
C GLY A 247 -7.12 0.89 -15.91
N THR A 248 -6.02 1.53 -16.34
CA THR A 248 -6.03 2.51 -17.44
C THR A 248 -6.37 1.87 -18.80
N GLN A 249 -5.95 0.63 -19.03
CA GLN A 249 -6.33 -0.15 -20.21
C GLN A 249 -7.85 -0.29 -20.30
N TYR A 250 -8.52 -0.58 -19.18
CA TYR A 250 -9.96 -0.75 -19.14
C TYR A 250 -10.71 0.56 -19.44
N ILE A 251 -10.17 1.70 -18.99
CA ILE A 251 -10.67 3.03 -19.35
C ILE A 251 -10.57 3.22 -20.88
N PHE A 252 -9.41 2.95 -21.49
CA PHE A 252 -9.23 3.09 -22.93
C PHE A 252 -10.15 2.15 -23.72
N LEU A 253 -10.26 0.88 -23.32
CA LEU A 253 -11.16 -0.08 -23.94
C LEU A 253 -12.62 0.38 -23.87
N PHE A 254 -13.05 0.92 -22.74
CA PHE A 254 -14.40 1.43 -22.59
C PHE A 254 -14.66 2.63 -23.49
N ILE A 255 -13.75 3.61 -23.54
CA ILE A 255 -13.87 4.79 -24.42
C ILE A 255 -13.90 4.37 -25.89
N LEU A 256 -12.98 3.49 -26.31
CA LEU A 256 -12.93 2.97 -27.69
C LEU A 256 -14.22 2.20 -28.02
N SER A 257 -14.70 1.34 -27.11
CA SER A 257 -15.96 0.60 -27.27
C SER A 257 -17.15 1.54 -27.42
N LEU A 258 -17.27 2.58 -26.60
CA LEU A 258 -18.34 3.58 -26.68
C LEU A 258 -18.35 4.32 -28.01
N PHE A 259 -17.18 4.77 -28.49
CA PHE A 259 -17.07 5.47 -29.77
C PHE A 259 -17.41 4.56 -30.94
N LEU A 260 -16.86 3.34 -30.96
CA LEU A 260 -17.04 2.40 -32.05
C LEU A 260 -18.42 1.74 -32.05
N ALA A 261 -19.08 1.60 -30.91
CA ALA A 261 -20.45 1.10 -30.82
C ALA A 261 -21.45 1.99 -31.57
N LYS A 262 -21.20 3.30 -31.70
CA LYS A 262 -22.02 4.19 -32.53
C LYS A 262 -21.97 3.83 -34.00
N LYS A 263 -20.80 3.37 -34.49
CA LYS A 263 -20.56 3.04 -35.91
C LYS A 263 -20.78 1.55 -36.21
N PHE A 264 -20.52 0.69 -35.24
CA PHE A 264 -20.56 -0.77 -35.35
C PHE A 264 -21.32 -1.39 -34.15
N PRO A 265 -22.61 -1.07 -33.97
CA PRO A 265 -23.39 -1.50 -32.80
C PRO A 265 -23.47 -3.03 -32.67
N GLU A 266 -23.57 -3.75 -33.80
CA GLU A 266 -23.64 -5.21 -33.84
C GLU A 266 -22.36 -5.90 -33.33
N ILE A 267 -21.21 -5.21 -33.37
CA ILE A 267 -19.92 -5.76 -32.97
C ILE A 267 -19.67 -5.50 -31.48
N TYR A 268 -19.79 -4.24 -31.07
CA TYR A 268 -19.41 -3.82 -29.71
C TYR A 268 -20.55 -3.95 -28.70
N LYS A 269 -21.81 -3.88 -29.15
CA LYS A 269 -23.03 -4.13 -28.35
C LYS A 269 -23.08 -3.35 -27.03
N GLU A 270 -22.52 -2.14 -27.05
CA GLU A 270 -22.36 -1.30 -25.86
C GLU A 270 -23.69 -0.66 -25.44
N ASN A 271 -23.99 -0.66 -24.14
CA ASN A 271 -25.20 -0.03 -23.62
C ASN A 271 -24.93 1.45 -23.33
N LEU A 272 -25.57 2.34 -24.09
CA LEU A 272 -25.36 3.79 -24.01
C LEU A 272 -26.23 4.48 -22.94
N SER A 273 -26.94 3.73 -22.10
CA SER A 273 -27.67 4.28 -20.96
C SER A 273 -26.71 4.96 -19.97
N ARG A 274 -27.03 6.19 -19.57
CA ARG A 274 -26.22 6.97 -18.61
C ARG A 274 -25.98 6.20 -17.31
N VAL A 275 -26.99 5.50 -16.80
CA VAL A 275 -26.88 4.71 -15.56
C VAL A 275 -25.88 3.58 -15.74
N VAL A 276 -25.95 2.85 -16.86
CA VAL A 276 -25.04 1.74 -17.14
C VAL A 276 -23.61 2.23 -17.31
N ILE A 277 -23.42 3.38 -17.98
CA ILE A 277 -22.11 4.01 -18.12
C ILE A 277 -21.51 4.38 -16.77
N ILE A 278 -22.30 4.98 -15.85
CA ILE A 278 -21.82 5.34 -14.51
C ILE A 278 -21.34 4.10 -13.75
N PHE A 279 -22.12 3.02 -13.76
CA PHE A 279 -21.74 1.77 -13.10
C PHE A 279 -20.51 1.12 -13.73
N LYS A 280 -20.36 1.17 -15.07
CA LYS A 280 -19.13 0.69 -15.74
C LYS A 280 -17.91 1.51 -15.33
N ILE A 281 -18.03 2.83 -15.26
CA ILE A 281 -16.94 3.71 -14.79
C ILE A 281 -16.58 3.38 -13.34
N LEU A 282 -17.58 3.24 -12.47
CA LEU A 282 -17.38 2.87 -11.07
C LEU A 282 -16.70 1.49 -10.96
N GLY A 283 -17.13 0.51 -11.76
CA GLY A 283 -16.55 -0.82 -11.81
C GLY A 283 -15.08 -0.79 -12.22
N ILE A 284 -14.75 -0.07 -13.30
CA ILE A 284 -13.37 0.12 -13.77
C ILE A 284 -12.51 0.81 -12.71
N PHE A 285 -13.04 1.83 -12.04
CA PHE A 285 -12.34 2.53 -10.96
C PHE A 285 -12.05 1.60 -9.78
N CYS A 286 -13.03 0.83 -9.33
CA CYS A 286 -12.85 -0.13 -8.24
C CYS A 286 -11.84 -1.22 -8.59
N ILE A 287 -11.87 -1.77 -9.81
CA ILE A 287 -10.85 -2.72 -10.28
C ILE A 287 -9.47 -2.06 -10.29
N GLY A 288 -9.35 -0.83 -10.80
CA GLY A 288 -8.10 -0.07 -10.77
C GLY A 288 -7.57 0.17 -9.34
N ALA A 289 -8.46 0.49 -8.40
CA ALA A 289 -8.11 0.66 -6.99
C ALA A 289 -7.63 -0.65 -6.36
N GLY A 290 -8.30 -1.79 -6.63
CA GLY A 290 -7.85 -3.10 -6.16
C GLY A 290 -6.46 -3.48 -6.69
N LEU A 291 -6.20 -3.23 -7.98
CA LEU A 291 -4.87 -3.44 -8.59
C LEU A 291 -3.81 -2.54 -7.96
N TYR A 292 -4.15 -1.28 -7.67
CA TYR A 292 -3.25 -0.34 -7.00
C TYR A 292 -2.90 -0.78 -5.57
N ILE A 293 -3.88 -1.26 -4.80
CA ILE A 293 -3.66 -1.77 -3.44
C ILE A 293 -2.71 -2.98 -3.45
N LEU A 294 -2.92 -3.96 -4.35
CA LEU A 294 -2.02 -5.11 -4.49
C LEU A 294 -0.62 -4.73 -4.94
N ALA A 295 -0.51 -3.74 -5.83
CA ALA A 295 0.79 -3.30 -6.27
C ALA A 295 1.56 -2.62 -5.13
N TYR A 296 0.87 -1.80 -4.33
CA TYR A 296 1.51 -1.12 -3.22
C TYR A 296 1.87 -2.07 -2.07
N SER A 297 1.08 -3.12 -1.81
CA SER A 297 1.43 -4.09 -0.75
C SER A 297 2.77 -4.79 -0.98
N SER A 298 3.28 -4.79 -2.21
CA SER A 298 4.64 -5.27 -2.53
C SER A 298 5.76 -4.27 -2.17
N PHE A 299 5.42 -3.02 -1.86
CA PHE A 299 6.35 -1.96 -1.46
C PHE A 299 6.46 -1.91 0.06
N SER A 300 7.36 -2.70 0.63
CA SER A 300 7.70 -2.63 2.05
C SER A 300 9.04 -1.92 2.22
N GLN A 301 9.08 -0.89 3.06
CA GLN A 301 10.32 -0.26 3.50
C GLN A 301 10.51 -0.59 4.97
N LYS A 302 11.69 -1.10 5.32
CA LYS A 302 12.03 -1.33 6.73
C LYS A 302 12.10 0.02 7.46
N PRO A 303 11.22 0.29 8.44
CA PRO A 303 11.24 1.55 9.16
C PRO A 303 12.41 1.55 10.13
N LYS A 304 12.98 2.73 10.37
CA LYS A 304 13.89 2.95 11.50
C LYS A 304 13.06 2.93 12.78
N LEU A 305 13.28 1.91 13.60
CA LEU A 305 12.55 1.75 14.86
C LEU A 305 13.13 2.65 15.95
N GLY A 306 12.24 3.21 16.76
CA GLY A 306 12.54 3.89 18.02
C GLY A 306 11.53 3.49 19.08
N ILE A 307 11.68 4.02 20.28
CA ILE A 307 10.70 3.87 21.36
C ILE A 307 10.19 5.24 21.77
N THR A 308 8.95 5.30 22.24
CA THR A 308 8.49 6.39 23.08
C THR A 308 8.60 5.93 24.53
N TYR A 309 9.26 6.71 25.38
CA TYR A 309 9.49 6.38 26.78
C TYR A 309 8.94 7.48 27.68
N SER A 310 8.07 7.13 28.62
CA SER A 310 7.50 8.00 29.64
C SER A 310 7.97 7.56 31.03
N PRO A 311 8.79 8.37 31.71
CA PRO A 311 9.17 8.12 33.10
C PRO A 311 7.97 7.99 34.05
N ARG A 312 6.95 8.82 33.83
CA ARG A 312 5.69 8.79 34.56
C ARG A 312 5.01 7.43 34.45
N TYR A 313 4.90 6.89 33.24
CA TYR A 313 4.24 5.61 33.03
C TYR A 313 5.00 4.44 33.64
N ALA A 314 6.35 4.46 33.59
CA ALA A 314 7.15 3.46 34.31
C ALA A 314 6.82 3.48 35.82
N LEU A 315 6.69 4.66 36.42
CA LEU A 315 6.31 4.81 37.82
C LEU A 315 4.87 4.31 38.10
N GLU A 316 3.91 4.59 37.22
CA GLU A 316 2.52 4.09 37.32
C GLU A 316 2.41 2.56 37.26
N LEU A 317 3.34 1.92 36.53
CA LEU A 317 3.49 0.47 36.47
C LEU A 317 4.21 -0.12 37.69
N GLY A 318 4.73 0.72 38.59
CA GLY A 318 5.49 0.31 39.77
C GLY A 318 6.97 -0.01 39.49
N LEU A 319 7.51 0.42 38.36
CA LEU A 319 8.92 0.25 37.98
C LEU A 319 9.75 1.45 38.45
N ASP A 320 11.06 1.26 38.66
CA ASP A 320 11.99 2.38 38.77
C ASP A 320 12.27 2.98 37.38
N PRO A 321 11.89 4.25 37.11
CA PRO A 321 12.01 4.83 35.77
C PRO A 321 13.45 4.93 35.26
N ARG A 322 14.44 5.17 36.13
CA ARG A 322 15.84 5.34 35.71
C ARG A 322 16.49 4.01 35.38
N GLU A 323 16.26 2.99 36.21
CA GLU A 323 16.71 1.62 35.97
C GLU A 323 16.04 1.06 34.71
N ASN A 324 14.72 1.19 34.60
CA ASN A 324 13.96 0.70 33.46
C ASN A 324 14.41 1.34 32.14
N PHE A 325 14.61 2.66 32.12
CA PHE A 325 15.12 3.38 30.95
C PHE A 325 16.50 2.89 30.51
N ASN A 326 17.47 2.85 31.43
CA ASN A 326 18.83 2.41 31.13
C ASN A 326 18.84 0.98 30.61
N LYS A 327 18.10 0.10 31.27
CA LYS A 327 17.95 -1.31 30.87
C LYS A 327 17.33 -1.44 29.49
N ALA A 328 16.31 -0.64 29.15
CA ALA A 328 15.70 -0.62 27.83
C ALA A 328 16.69 -0.17 26.75
N LEU A 329 17.44 0.92 26.98
CA LEU A 329 18.44 1.40 26.02
C LEU A 329 19.54 0.37 25.77
N ASP A 330 20.02 -0.28 26.83
CA ASP A 330 21.14 -1.23 26.77
C ASP A 330 20.74 -2.60 26.24
N GLU A 331 19.64 -3.19 26.73
CA GLU A 331 19.22 -4.54 26.32
C GLU A 331 18.60 -4.56 24.91
N LEU A 332 17.97 -3.47 24.45
CA LEU A 332 17.32 -3.39 23.13
C LEU A 332 18.18 -2.62 22.10
N ASN A 333 19.32 -2.07 22.50
CA ASN A 333 20.21 -1.28 21.63
C ASN A 333 19.48 -0.15 20.89
N ILE A 334 18.60 0.56 21.59
CA ILE A 334 17.78 1.64 21.04
C ILE A 334 18.66 2.74 20.44
N LYS A 335 18.28 3.26 19.27
CA LYS A 335 18.97 4.38 18.59
C LYS A 335 18.11 5.64 18.45
N ARG A 336 16.81 5.53 18.72
CA ARG A 336 15.84 6.60 18.56
C ARG A 336 14.86 6.60 19.71
N LEU A 337 14.68 7.76 20.30
CA LEU A 337 13.85 7.98 21.46
C LEU A 337 12.89 9.14 21.19
N ARG A 338 11.62 8.96 21.54
CA ARG A 338 10.67 10.06 21.73
C ARG A 338 10.43 10.18 23.23
N LEU A 339 10.73 11.35 23.78
CA LEU A 339 10.71 11.61 25.22
C LEU A 339 9.74 12.78 25.50
N PRO A 340 8.67 12.58 26.29
CA PRO A 340 7.81 13.66 26.73
C PRO A 340 8.37 14.40 27.93
N VAL A 341 8.09 15.69 28.01
CA VAL A 341 8.40 16.55 29.16
C VAL A 341 7.09 17.08 29.72
N TYR A 342 6.72 16.66 30.92
CA TYR A 342 5.41 16.96 31.50
C TYR A 342 5.42 18.29 32.26
N TRP A 343 4.51 19.20 31.92
CA TRP A 343 4.48 20.55 32.49
C TRP A 343 4.31 20.56 34.02
N ASP A 344 3.39 19.75 34.56
CA ASP A 344 3.17 19.58 36.00
C ASP A 344 4.38 19.00 36.78
N GLU A 345 5.34 18.38 36.09
CA GLU A 345 6.59 17.89 36.69
C GLU A 345 7.68 18.96 36.69
N VAL A 346 7.82 19.69 35.58
CA VAL A 346 8.91 20.66 35.39
C VAL A 346 8.60 22.04 35.97
N GLU A 347 7.32 22.40 36.16
CA GLU A 347 6.93 23.71 36.73
C GLU A 347 5.88 23.54 37.84
N LYS A 348 6.29 22.87 38.93
CA LYS A 348 5.42 22.61 40.09
C LYS A 348 4.92 23.90 40.75
N VAL A 349 5.72 24.96 40.69
CA VAL A 349 5.41 26.31 41.19
C VAL A 349 5.60 27.27 40.02
N GLU A 350 4.65 28.19 39.82
CA GLU A 350 4.67 29.16 38.71
C GLU A 350 6.02 29.91 38.66
N GLY A 351 6.70 29.82 37.51
CA GLY A 351 7.99 30.45 37.23
C GLY A 351 9.22 29.73 37.80
N GLU A 352 9.07 28.63 38.54
CA GLU A 352 10.18 27.83 39.06
C GLU A 352 10.31 26.51 38.30
N TYR A 353 11.25 26.47 37.35
CA TYR A 353 11.50 25.31 36.51
C TYR A 353 12.53 24.34 37.09
N ASP A 354 12.21 23.05 37.12
CA ASP A 354 13.11 21.95 37.45
C ASP A 354 13.15 20.92 36.31
N PHE A 355 14.22 20.97 35.52
CA PHE A 355 14.44 20.06 34.39
C PHE A 355 15.34 18.87 34.73
N SER A 356 15.70 18.68 36.00
CA SER A 356 16.75 17.72 36.41
C SER A 356 16.44 16.26 36.04
N GLU A 357 15.18 15.84 36.10
CA GLU A 357 14.78 14.50 35.66
C GLU A 357 14.90 14.35 34.14
N ALA A 358 14.40 15.32 33.35
CA ALA A 358 14.52 15.30 31.90
C ALA A 358 15.99 15.31 31.45
N ASP A 359 16.84 16.10 32.13
CA ASP A 359 18.28 16.15 31.91
C ASP A 359 18.94 14.78 32.11
N TYR A 360 18.52 14.01 33.12
CA TYR A 360 19.04 12.66 33.34
C TYR A 360 18.80 11.77 32.10
N TYR A 361 17.56 11.71 31.60
CA TYR A 361 17.20 10.87 30.45
C TYR A 361 17.92 11.32 29.17
N LEU A 362 18.00 12.63 28.92
CA LEU A 362 18.72 13.19 27.77
C LEU A 362 20.21 12.88 27.81
N ASN A 363 20.84 12.96 28.98
CA ASN A 363 22.25 12.62 29.16
C ASN A 363 22.52 11.13 28.96
N GLU A 364 21.70 10.25 29.53
CA GLU A 364 21.84 8.80 29.35
C GLU A 364 21.62 8.37 27.89
N ALA A 365 20.68 9.02 27.20
CA ALA A 365 20.48 8.86 25.76
C ALA A 365 21.70 9.36 24.96
N GLN A 366 22.26 10.53 25.32
CA GLN A 366 23.41 11.10 24.64
C GLN A 366 24.66 10.23 24.77
N LYS A 367 24.93 9.66 25.96
CA LYS A 367 26.04 8.72 26.21
C LYS A 367 26.03 7.52 25.28
N ARG A 368 24.84 7.10 24.83
CA ARG A 368 24.62 5.93 23.96
C ARG A 368 24.42 6.30 22.48
N GLY A 369 24.53 7.58 22.13
CA GLY A 369 24.33 8.08 20.78
C GLY A 369 22.88 7.96 20.28
N VAL A 370 21.90 8.02 21.19
CA VAL A 370 20.48 7.91 20.86
C VAL A 370 19.96 9.26 20.37
N GLU A 371 19.34 9.28 19.18
CA GLU A 371 18.66 10.46 18.64
C GLU A 371 17.32 10.69 19.35
N VAL A 372 17.03 11.93 19.74
CA VAL A 372 15.84 12.27 20.55
C VAL A 372 14.88 13.18 19.77
N ILE A 373 13.59 12.82 19.79
CA ILE A 373 12.46 13.72 19.61
C ILE A 373 12.00 14.14 21.00
N LEU A 374 12.13 15.42 21.36
CA LEU A 374 11.69 15.93 22.65
C LEU A 374 10.31 16.57 22.48
N VAL A 375 9.32 16.14 23.28
CA VAL A 375 7.94 16.64 23.20
C VAL A 375 7.74 17.74 24.23
N LEU A 376 7.28 18.89 23.75
CA LEU A 376 7.15 20.14 24.51
C LEU A 376 5.70 20.62 24.51
N GLY A 377 5.37 21.44 25.51
CA GLY A 377 4.07 22.10 25.61
C GLY A 377 3.05 21.39 26.51
N TYR A 378 1.78 21.77 26.34
CA TYR A 378 0.65 21.52 27.24
C TYR A 378 0.12 20.08 27.19
N LYS A 379 -0.10 19.57 25.98
CA LYS A 379 -0.64 18.25 25.68
C LYS A 379 0.51 17.33 25.29
N GLN A 380 0.65 16.23 26.01
CA GLN A 380 1.78 15.32 25.96
C GLN A 380 1.30 13.86 25.85
N PRO A 381 2.14 12.93 25.37
CA PRO A 381 1.80 11.51 25.37
C PRO A 381 1.53 10.95 26.77
N ARG A 382 0.56 10.02 26.85
CA ARG A 382 0.01 9.33 28.04
C ARG A 382 -1.23 10.04 28.57
N TRP A 383 -2.18 9.26 29.10
CA TRP A 383 -3.34 9.77 29.84
C TRP A 383 -2.87 10.61 31.06
N PRO A 384 -3.51 11.75 31.38
CA PRO A 384 -4.73 12.33 30.82
C PRO A 384 -4.57 13.12 29.51
N GLU A 385 -3.45 13.01 28.82
CA GLU A 385 -3.01 13.76 27.63
C GLU A 385 -2.64 15.22 27.93
N CYS A 386 -3.26 15.88 28.90
CA CYS A 386 -2.95 17.26 29.27
C CYS A 386 -2.35 17.34 30.67
N PHE A 387 -1.24 18.07 30.82
CA PHE A 387 -0.45 18.06 32.05
C PHE A 387 -0.30 19.43 32.73
N PRO A 388 -1.35 20.27 32.84
CA PRO A 388 -1.22 21.54 33.54
C PRO A 388 -0.91 21.37 35.03
N PRO A 389 0.06 22.11 35.59
CA PRO A 389 0.28 22.19 37.02
C PRO A 389 -0.96 22.67 37.78
N SER A 390 -1.10 22.27 39.05
CA SER A 390 -2.28 22.61 39.86
C SER A 390 -2.56 24.11 40.03
N TRP A 391 -1.52 24.96 39.94
CA TRP A 391 -1.63 26.42 40.07
C TRP A 391 -2.31 27.09 38.87
N THR A 392 -2.40 26.39 37.72
CA THR A 392 -3.09 26.89 36.52
C THR A 392 -4.61 26.82 36.62
N LYS A 393 -5.16 26.14 37.64
CA LYS A 393 -6.60 25.95 37.81
C LYS A 393 -7.32 27.29 37.96
N GLY A 394 -8.30 27.53 37.10
CA GLY A 394 -9.11 28.75 37.11
C GLY A 394 -8.48 29.94 36.36
N LEU A 395 -7.32 29.76 35.72
CA LEU A 395 -6.80 30.74 34.77
C LEU A 395 -7.74 30.87 33.57
N ARG A 396 -7.78 32.08 33.00
CA ARG A 396 -8.43 32.30 31.71
C ARG A 396 -7.58 31.72 30.58
N GLU A 397 -8.21 31.41 29.45
CA GLU A 397 -7.53 30.88 28.26
C GLU A 397 -6.33 31.74 27.83
N ASP A 398 -6.44 33.07 27.85
CA ASP A 398 -5.34 33.98 27.46
C ASP A 398 -4.15 33.92 28.41
N GLN A 399 -4.41 33.74 29.71
CA GLN A 399 -3.38 33.57 30.73
C GLN A 399 -2.72 32.20 30.62
N LEU A 400 -3.52 31.15 30.40
CA LEU A 400 -3.04 29.79 30.20
C LEU A 400 -2.13 29.71 28.96
N GLN A 401 -2.60 30.23 27.82
CA GLN A 401 -1.82 30.35 26.58
C GLN A 401 -0.51 31.13 26.80
N SER A 402 -0.55 32.23 27.56
CA SER A 402 0.67 32.98 27.88
C SER A 402 1.67 32.16 28.71
N ASN A 403 1.21 31.30 29.61
CA ASN A 403 2.08 30.48 30.44
C ASN A 403 2.62 29.27 29.68
N ILE A 404 1.84 28.68 28.76
CA ILE A 404 2.33 27.64 27.86
C ILE A 404 3.48 28.16 26.99
N LEU A 405 3.37 29.38 26.45
CA LEU A 405 4.47 29.98 25.69
C LEU A 405 5.74 30.22 26.55
N LYS A 406 5.58 30.58 27.84
CA LYS A 406 6.73 30.72 28.75
C LYS A 406 7.38 29.38 29.07
N LEU A 407 6.57 28.33 29.24
CA LEU A 407 7.03 26.96 29.40
C LEU A 407 7.88 26.56 28.20
N ILE A 408 7.33 26.66 26.98
CA ILE A 408 8.03 26.26 25.75
C ILE A 408 9.32 27.07 25.57
N ASP A 409 9.30 28.38 25.83
CA ASP A 409 10.53 29.20 25.79
C ASP A 409 11.59 28.68 26.77
N SER A 410 11.20 28.36 28.00
CA SER A 410 12.09 27.86 29.05
C SER A 410 12.63 26.47 28.70
N GLU A 411 11.78 25.56 28.22
CA GLU A 411 12.14 24.22 27.76
C GLU A 411 13.15 24.28 26.61
N VAL A 412 12.86 25.03 25.54
CA VAL A 412 13.76 25.12 24.38
C VAL A 412 15.09 25.77 24.79
N ASN A 413 15.07 26.86 25.57
CA ASN A 413 16.29 27.54 25.99
C ASN A 413 17.19 26.66 26.87
N HIS A 414 16.60 25.81 27.72
CA HIS A 414 17.33 24.85 28.53
C HIS A 414 17.87 23.70 27.69
N PHE A 415 17.03 23.08 26.86
CA PHE A 415 17.37 21.83 26.18
C PHE A 415 18.12 22.01 24.84
N LYS A 416 18.15 23.19 24.21
CA LYS A 416 18.75 23.38 22.87
C LYS A 416 20.24 23.02 22.74
N ASN A 417 20.97 23.00 23.86
CA ASN A 417 22.39 22.60 23.90
C ASN A 417 22.61 21.09 23.77
N TYR A 418 21.57 20.27 23.94
CA TYR A 418 21.66 18.82 23.73
C TYR A 418 21.78 18.50 22.24
N SER A 419 22.94 17.98 21.85
CA SER A 419 23.26 17.67 20.45
C SER A 419 22.49 16.45 19.92
N ASN A 420 22.02 15.59 20.83
CA ASN A 420 21.27 14.39 20.52
C ASN A 420 19.76 14.65 20.30
N ILE A 421 19.24 15.81 20.71
CA ILE A 421 17.91 16.27 20.28
C ILE A 421 17.99 16.61 18.79
N LYS A 422 17.18 15.94 17.97
CA LYS A 422 17.13 16.10 16.52
C LYS A 422 15.86 16.76 16.03
N VAL A 423 14.79 16.71 16.81
CA VAL A 423 13.45 17.21 16.45
C VAL A 423 12.76 17.73 17.71
N TRP A 424 12.10 18.88 17.58
CA TRP A 424 11.17 19.39 18.59
C TRP A 424 9.77 18.95 18.22
N GLN A 425 9.11 18.16 19.07
CA GLN A 425 7.68 17.95 18.91
C GLN A 425 6.93 19.00 19.71
N ILE A 426 5.99 19.69 19.07
CA ILE A 426 5.11 20.68 19.70
C ILE A 426 3.73 20.07 19.84
N GLU A 427 3.30 19.88 21.08
CA GLU A 427 2.02 19.27 21.46
C GLU A 427 1.84 17.81 20.97
N ASN A 428 1.01 17.05 21.66
CA ASN A 428 0.58 15.71 21.23
C ASN A 428 -0.84 15.76 20.66
N GLU A 429 -1.00 15.50 19.36
CA GLU A 429 -2.30 15.49 18.69
C GLU A 429 -3.18 16.72 19.05
N PRO A 430 -2.69 17.96 18.89
CA PRO A 430 -3.31 19.16 19.46
C PRO A 430 -4.73 19.44 18.93
N PHE A 431 -5.03 18.97 17.71
CA PHE A 431 -6.32 19.18 17.05
C PHE A 431 -7.32 18.02 17.23
N LEU A 432 -6.93 16.98 17.97
CA LEU A 432 -7.84 15.91 18.37
C LEU A 432 -8.47 16.25 19.73
N ASP A 433 -9.79 16.24 19.77
CA ASP A 433 -10.58 16.35 21.00
C ASP A 433 -10.58 15.00 21.76
N PHE A 434 -9.48 14.73 22.44
CA PHE A 434 -9.22 13.49 23.18
C PHE A 434 -8.30 13.77 24.38
N GLY A 435 -8.57 13.10 25.50
CA GLY A 435 -7.91 13.32 26.79
C GLY A 435 -8.83 13.96 27.83
N ASP A 436 -8.36 14.05 29.07
CA ASP A 436 -9.00 14.82 30.13
C ASP A 436 -8.34 16.20 30.22
N CYS A 437 -8.67 17.03 29.22
CA CYS A 437 -8.16 18.38 29.05
C CYS A 437 -9.26 19.37 29.42
N SER A 438 -9.19 19.95 30.62
CA SER A 438 -10.11 21.03 31.01
C SER A 438 -9.90 22.24 30.08
N ASP A 439 -10.94 22.67 29.36
CA ASP A 439 -10.94 23.84 28.45
C ASP A 439 -9.68 23.93 27.56
N ASN A 440 -9.48 22.94 26.67
CA ASN A 440 -8.31 22.81 25.80
C ASN A 440 -7.95 24.13 25.05
N PRO A 441 -6.81 24.79 25.37
CA PRO A 441 -6.43 26.08 24.79
C PRO A 441 -5.82 25.99 23.39
N LEU A 442 -5.65 24.77 22.85
CA LEU A 442 -4.89 24.49 21.63
C LEU A 442 -5.69 24.74 20.34
N SER A 443 -6.03 26.01 20.10
CA SER A 443 -6.57 26.43 18.80
C SER A 443 -5.50 26.37 17.70
N LYS A 444 -5.92 26.26 16.43
CA LYS A 444 -5.01 26.31 15.27
C LYS A 444 -4.13 27.56 15.26
N GLN A 445 -4.72 28.71 15.63
CA GLN A 445 -3.98 29.96 15.72
C GLN A 445 -2.96 29.93 16.88
N PHE A 446 -3.31 29.31 18.01
CA PHE A 446 -2.41 29.24 19.15
C PHE A 446 -1.24 28.29 18.89
N VAL A 447 -1.48 27.08 18.37
CA VAL A 447 -0.42 26.12 18.00
C VAL A 447 0.54 26.73 16.97
N SER A 448 0.04 27.55 16.05
CA SER A 448 0.92 28.29 15.12
C SER A 448 1.88 29.23 15.84
N LYS A 449 1.47 29.87 16.94
CA LYS A 449 2.35 30.72 17.76
C LYS A 449 3.41 29.91 18.50
N GLU A 450 3.07 28.72 19.00
CA GLU A 450 4.03 27.81 19.64
C GLU A 450 5.10 27.37 18.65
N VAL A 451 4.68 26.99 17.43
CA VAL A 451 5.60 26.66 16.33
C VAL A 451 6.49 27.84 15.96
N GLU A 452 5.93 29.04 15.80
CA GLU A 452 6.71 30.25 15.50
C GLU A 452 7.74 30.56 16.60
N LEU A 453 7.35 30.46 17.87
CA LEU A 453 8.26 30.64 19.01
C LEU A 453 9.44 29.67 18.95
N VAL A 454 9.19 28.37 18.74
CA VAL A 454 10.29 27.39 18.67
C VAL A 454 11.20 27.63 17.47
N ARG A 455 10.65 28.03 16.31
CA ARG A 455 11.46 28.39 15.12
C ARG A 455 12.37 29.60 15.38
N ASP A 456 11.93 30.54 16.19
CA ASP A 456 12.72 31.72 16.56
C ASP A 456 13.85 31.36 17.54
N LEU A 457 13.64 30.35 18.38
CA LEU A 457 14.60 29.91 19.40
C LEU A 457 15.63 28.90 18.90
N ASP A 458 15.26 28.02 17.96
CA ASP A 458 16.11 26.93 17.47
C ASP A 458 15.76 26.50 16.03
N SER A 459 16.77 26.07 15.26
CA SER A 459 16.60 25.76 13.83
C SER A 459 16.27 24.29 13.53
N ARG A 460 16.18 23.41 14.54
CA ARG A 460 15.87 21.99 14.31
C ARG A 460 14.43 21.83 13.78
N PRO A 461 14.15 20.75 13.02
CA PRO A 461 12.81 20.49 12.50
C PRO A 461 11.76 20.38 13.61
N ILE A 462 10.56 20.87 13.30
CA ILE A 462 9.39 20.76 14.17
C ILE A 462 8.51 19.58 13.73
N LEU A 463 8.01 18.82 14.71
CA LEU A 463 7.05 17.76 14.53
C LEU A 463 5.74 18.08 15.25
N ILE A 464 4.62 17.77 14.62
CA ILE A 464 3.30 17.71 15.27
C ILE A 464 2.72 16.32 15.00
N THR A 465 2.10 15.74 16.03
CA THR A 465 1.40 14.45 15.89
C THR A 465 -0.09 14.66 15.63
N ASP A 466 -0.73 13.64 15.06
CA ASP A 466 -2.18 13.62 14.85
C ASP A 466 -2.69 12.16 14.84
N SER A 467 -3.99 11.96 15.06
CA SER A 467 -4.55 10.61 15.07
C SER A 467 -4.46 9.96 13.70
N GLY A 468 -3.90 8.75 13.64
CA GLY A 468 -3.87 7.95 12.42
C GLY A 468 -5.26 7.75 11.81
N GLU A 469 -6.23 7.47 12.68
CA GLU A 469 -7.55 6.96 12.31
C GLU A 469 -8.66 8.01 12.31
N LEU A 470 -8.57 9.06 13.14
CA LEU A 470 -9.73 9.90 13.46
C LEU A 470 -9.80 11.25 12.72
N THR A 471 -8.66 11.85 12.34
CA THR A 471 -8.62 13.22 11.79
C THR A 471 -8.23 13.25 10.30
N ASN A 472 -8.17 14.44 9.69
CA ASN A 472 -7.83 14.61 8.26
C ASN A 472 -6.39 15.06 7.98
N TRP A 473 -5.61 15.38 9.02
CA TRP A 473 -4.20 15.81 8.99
C TRP A 473 -3.90 17.15 8.31
N VAL A 474 -4.89 17.87 7.79
CA VAL A 474 -4.63 19.11 7.01
C VAL A 474 -4.04 20.21 7.87
N ASP A 475 -4.53 20.37 9.10
CA ASP A 475 -4.10 21.46 9.99
C ASP A 475 -2.75 21.16 10.64
N SER A 476 -2.53 19.93 11.11
CA SER A 476 -1.25 19.45 11.65
C SER A 476 -0.13 19.54 10.60
N MET A 477 -0.35 18.99 9.39
CA MET A 477 0.65 19.03 8.32
C MET A 477 0.97 20.44 7.78
N LYS A 478 0.11 21.44 8.02
CA LYS A 478 0.44 22.84 7.69
C LYS A 478 1.42 23.45 8.69
N ALA A 479 1.35 23.03 9.95
CA ALA A 479 2.09 23.61 11.06
C ALA A 479 3.47 22.95 11.28
N ASP A 480 3.64 21.67 10.94
CA ASP A 480 4.90 20.92 11.17
C ASP A 480 5.88 20.88 9.97
N ASP A 481 7.15 20.52 10.21
CA ASP A 481 8.10 20.14 9.15
C ASP A 481 8.08 18.61 8.90
N ILE A 482 7.79 17.85 9.96
CA ILE A 482 7.64 16.39 9.96
C ILE A 482 6.27 16.06 10.54
N HIS A 483 5.49 15.26 9.82
CA HIS A 483 4.17 14.85 10.30
C HIS A 483 4.24 13.51 11.03
N GLY A 484 3.86 13.48 12.29
CA GLY A 484 3.72 12.26 13.07
C GLY A 484 2.28 11.77 13.13
N ILE A 485 2.06 10.46 13.10
CA ILE A 485 0.75 9.88 13.41
C ILE A 485 0.83 8.88 14.55
N SER A 486 -0.25 8.77 15.32
CA SER A 486 -0.54 7.53 16.04
C SER A 486 -1.00 6.45 15.07
N LEU A 487 -0.72 5.19 15.41
CA LEU A 487 -1.14 4.02 14.66
C LEU A 487 -1.56 2.96 15.67
N TYR A 488 -2.85 2.95 15.96
CA TYR A 488 -3.47 1.95 16.81
C TYR A 488 -4.19 0.92 15.96
N ARG A 489 -4.01 -0.36 16.30
CA ARG A 489 -4.69 -1.47 15.62
C ARG A 489 -5.89 -1.92 16.41
N SER A 490 -5.76 -2.04 17.73
CA SER A 490 -6.78 -2.59 18.60
C SER A 490 -7.10 -1.61 19.73
N VAL A 491 -8.33 -1.13 19.78
CA VAL A 491 -8.77 -0.11 20.75
C VAL A 491 -9.99 -0.61 21.52
N TRP A 492 -10.12 -0.18 22.78
CA TRP A 492 -11.32 -0.45 23.56
C TRP A 492 -12.51 0.30 23.00
N ASN A 493 -13.62 -0.40 22.74
CA ASN A 493 -14.87 0.21 22.32
C ASN A 493 -15.88 0.20 23.48
N PRO A 494 -16.27 1.38 24.02
CA PRO A 494 -17.18 1.44 25.15
C PRO A 494 -18.61 0.96 24.81
N LEU A 495 -19.05 1.09 23.55
CA LEU A 495 -20.39 0.66 23.12
C LEU A 495 -20.53 -0.86 23.02
N LEU A 496 -19.46 -1.54 22.60
CA LEU A 496 -19.42 -2.99 22.48
C LEU A 496 -18.88 -3.70 23.73
N TYR A 497 -18.41 -2.92 24.71
CA TYR A 497 -17.72 -3.40 25.91
C TYR A 497 -16.63 -4.42 25.59
N ASN A 498 -15.90 -4.18 24.50
CA ASN A 498 -14.90 -5.10 23.97
C ASN A 498 -13.87 -4.36 23.11
N THR A 499 -12.74 -5.01 22.87
CA THR A 499 -11.71 -4.50 21.96
C THR A 499 -12.14 -4.69 20.51
N ILE A 500 -12.03 -3.62 19.71
CA ILE A 500 -12.21 -3.66 18.26
C ILE A 500 -10.88 -3.48 17.56
N THR A 501 -10.74 -4.06 16.38
CA THR A 501 -9.57 -3.82 15.52
C THR A 501 -9.95 -2.91 14.36
N TYR A 502 -9.21 -1.82 14.15
CA TYR A 502 -9.48 -0.91 13.04
C TYR A 502 -9.37 -1.63 11.69
N PRO A 503 -10.34 -1.45 10.77
CA PRO A 503 -10.36 -2.16 9.50
C PRO A 503 -9.43 -1.54 8.45
N PHE A 504 -8.72 -0.46 8.79
CA PHE A 504 -7.87 0.26 7.84
C PHE A 504 -6.64 -0.57 7.45
N PRO A 505 -6.36 -0.75 6.14
CA PRO A 505 -5.15 -1.42 5.65
C PRO A 505 -3.93 -0.49 5.72
N PRO A 506 -2.68 -0.98 5.74
CA PRO A 506 -1.49 -0.12 5.79
C PRO A 506 -1.44 0.96 4.69
N ILE A 507 -1.93 0.66 3.48
CA ILE A 507 -1.98 1.62 2.36
C ILE A 507 -2.86 2.84 2.63
N TYR A 508 -3.84 2.73 3.55
CA TYR A 508 -4.70 3.84 3.94
C TYR A 508 -3.88 5.03 4.42
N TYR A 509 -2.92 4.80 5.32
CA TYR A 509 -2.11 5.85 5.92
C TYR A 509 -1.22 6.54 4.88
N LYS A 510 -0.64 5.76 3.96
CA LYS A 510 0.16 6.32 2.86
C LYS A 510 -0.67 7.18 1.92
N VAL A 511 -1.80 6.66 1.43
CA VAL A 511 -2.67 7.38 0.49
C VAL A 511 -3.16 8.67 1.13
N LYS A 512 -3.58 8.60 2.39
CA LYS A 512 -4.00 9.78 3.16
C LYS A 512 -2.87 10.80 3.24
N ALA A 513 -1.65 10.39 3.61
CA ALA A 513 -0.50 11.29 3.67
C ALA A 513 -0.18 11.92 2.30
N ASP A 514 -0.14 11.13 1.23
CA ASP A 514 0.19 11.63 -0.12
C ASP A 514 -0.88 12.59 -0.67
N ILE A 515 -2.15 12.38 -0.32
CA ILE A 515 -3.25 13.31 -0.65
C ILE A 515 -3.09 14.62 0.13
N VAL A 516 -2.91 14.54 1.45
CA VAL A 516 -2.83 15.74 2.30
C VAL A 516 -1.59 16.56 1.95
N LYS A 517 -0.43 15.93 1.72
CA LYS A 517 0.79 16.59 1.22
C LYS A 517 0.55 17.42 -0.03
N LYS A 518 -0.25 16.91 -0.97
CA LYS A 518 -0.62 17.66 -2.17
C LYS A 518 -1.54 18.83 -1.85
N ILE A 519 -2.52 18.63 -0.97
CA ILE A 519 -3.47 19.67 -0.54
C ILE A 519 -2.74 20.83 0.16
N VAL A 520 -1.77 20.53 1.03
CA VAL A 520 -1.01 21.55 1.78
C VAL A 520 0.19 22.10 0.99
N GLY A 521 0.44 21.61 -0.23
CA GLY A 521 1.54 22.09 -1.08
C GLY A 521 2.93 21.63 -0.64
N ARG A 522 3.05 20.53 0.11
CA ARG A 522 4.31 19.99 0.65
C ARG A 522 4.55 18.53 0.23
N PRO A 523 4.78 18.26 -1.07
CA PRO A 523 4.89 16.89 -1.59
C PRO A 523 6.04 16.07 -0.99
N ASN A 524 7.07 16.72 -0.44
CA ASN A 524 8.26 16.07 0.12
C ASN A 524 8.28 16.03 1.66
N GLN A 525 7.21 16.49 2.32
CA GLN A 525 7.12 16.46 3.79
C GLN A 525 7.27 15.03 4.30
N GLU A 526 8.06 14.84 5.35
CA GLU A 526 8.24 13.52 5.94
C GLU A 526 6.99 13.13 6.75
N SER A 527 6.66 11.83 6.74
CA SER A 527 5.62 11.26 7.59
C SER A 527 6.19 10.07 8.35
N ILE A 528 5.92 10.01 9.66
CA ILE A 528 6.39 8.95 10.55
C ILE A 528 5.22 8.38 11.37
N VAL A 529 5.39 7.17 11.88
CA VAL A 529 4.54 6.66 12.96
C VAL A 529 5.19 7.10 14.28
N ALA A 530 4.61 8.09 14.95
CA ALA A 530 5.11 8.62 16.21
C ALA A 530 4.63 7.81 17.43
N GLU A 531 3.53 7.08 17.28
CA GLU A 531 2.95 6.22 18.32
C GLU A 531 2.44 4.93 17.68
N LEU A 532 3.30 3.93 17.56
CA LEU A 532 2.89 2.58 17.14
C LEU A 532 2.44 1.80 18.37
N GLN A 533 1.19 1.34 18.36
CA GLN A 533 0.66 0.54 19.46
C GLN A 533 1.51 -0.71 19.71
N THR A 534 2.11 -0.79 20.89
CA THR A 534 2.87 -1.96 21.34
C THR A 534 2.53 -2.41 22.76
N GLU A 535 1.37 -1.99 23.25
CA GLU A 535 0.76 -2.37 24.53
C GLU A 535 -0.77 -2.43 24.39
N PRO A 536 -1.49 -3.06 25.34
CA PRO A 536 -2.95 -3.08 25.32
C PRO A 536 -3.54 -1.69 25.52
N TRP A 537 -4.68 -1.44 24.85
CA TRP A 537 -5.50 -0.26 25.12
C TRP A 537 -6.54 -0.62 26.18
N VAL A 538 -6.47 0.03 27.35
CA VAL A 538 -7.43 -0.14 28.44
C VAL A 538 -8.51 0.96 28.41
N PRO A 539 -9.70 0.75 29.00
CA PRO A 539 -10.72 1.79 29.12
C PRO A 539 -10.16 3.07 29.76
N ALA A 540 -10.61 4.24 29.30
CA ALA A 540 -10.03 5.55 29.66
C ALA A 540 -10.05 5.90 31.17
N GLN A 541 -10.79 5.16 31.99
CA GLN A 541 -10.89 5.37 33.44
C GLN A 541 -10.16 4.30 34.25
N GLU A 542 -9.45 3.40 33.58
CA GLU A 542 -8.75 2.28 34.20
C GLU A 542 -7.25 2.38 33.92
N THR A 543 -6.44 2.05 34.91
CA THR A 543 -4.99 1.94 34.77
C THR A 543 -4.63 0.54 34.30
N ILE A 544 -3.72 0.42 33.34
CA ILE A 544 -3.27 -0.91 32.88
C ILE A 544 -2.70 -1.77 34.02
N SER A 545 -2.08 -1.14 35.03
CA SER A 545 -1.51 -1.83 36.20
C SER A 545 -2.58 -2.44 37.12
N SER A 546 -3.85 -2.02 37.01
CA SER A 546 -4.95 -2.62 37.77
C SER A 546 -5.59 -3.83 37.07
N TRP A 547 -5.27 -4.08 35.79
CA TRP A 547 -5.78 -5.23 35.05
C TRP A 547 -5.01 -6.50 35.41
N ASP A 548 -5.71 -7.63 35.42
CA ASP A 548 -5.07 -8.94 35.54
C ASP A 548 -4.10 -9.19 34.36
N VAL A 549 -2.90 -9.68 34.66
CA VAL A 549 -1.82 -9.86 33.69
C VAL A 549 -2.20 -10.85 32.57
N LEU A 550 -3.03 -11.85 32.88
CA LEU A 550 -3.55 -12.78 31.86
C LEU A 550 -4.54 -12.09 30.94
N GLU A 551 -5.40 -11.21 31.46
CA GLU A 551 -6.31 -10.40 30.63
C GLU A 551 -5.55 -9.41 29.75
N GLN A 552 -4.50 -8.76 30.27
CA GLN A 552 -3.62 -7.91 29.47
C GLN A 552 -2.98 -8.70 28.32
N SER A 553 -2.47 -9.91 28.61
CA SER A 553 -1.88 -10.79 27.59
C SER A 553 -2.90 -11.37 26.62
N ARG A 554 -4.17 -11.51 27.04
CA ARG A 554 -5.26 -11.95 26.17
C ARG A 554 -5.66 -10.86 25.18
N VAL A 555 -5.74 -9.61 25.63
CA VAL A 555 -6.09 -8.46 24.79
C VAL A 555 -4.92 -8.07 23.88
N TYR A 556 -3.68 -8.19 24.38
CA TYR A 556 -2.47 -7.92 23.61
C TYR A 556 -1.45 -9.07 23.72
N PRO A 557 -1.61 -10.15 22.95
CA PRO A 557 -0.61 -11.22 22.90
C PRO A 557 0.74 -10.70 22.40
N SER A 558 1.86 -11.24 22.90
CA SER A 558 3.23 -10.81 22.53
C SER A 558 3.50 -10.78 21.02
N LYS A 559 2.93 -11.72 20.25
CA LYS A 559 3.00 -11.75 18.78
C LYS A 559 2.42 -10.51 18.10
N ASN A 560 1.59 -9.72 18.79
CA ASN A 560 1.08 -8.47 18.24
C ASN A 560 2.18 -7.41 18.09
N LEU A 561 3.29 -7.50 18.84
CA LEU A 561 4.47 -6.64 18.63
C LEU A 561 4.99 -6.78 17.19
N GLU A 562 5.32 -8.00 16.78
CA GLU A 562 5.79 -8.28 15.42
C GLU A 562 4.74 -7.89 14.37
N LYS A 563 3.47 -8.25 14.60
CA LYS A 563 2.39 -7.91 13.66
C LYS A 563 2.21 -6.41 13.47
N ASN A 564 2.27 -5.62 14.53
CA ASN A 564 2.10 -4.18 14.45
C ASN A 564 3.31 -3.50 13.81
N VAL A 565 4.53 -3.99 14.08
CA VAL A 565 5.74 -3.52 13.38
C VAL A 565 5.70 -3.87 11.90
N GLU A 566 5.29 -5.08 11.52
CA GLU A 566 5.13 -5.46 10.11
C GLU A 566 4.00 -4.66 9.45
N PHE A 567 2.93 -4.34 10.18
CA PHE A 567 1.89 -3.42 9.70
C PHE A 567 2.47 -2.02 9.42
N ALA A 568 3.23 -1.45 10.36
CA ALA A 568 3.86 -0.15 10.23
C ALA A 568 4.85 -0.11 9.05
N LYS A 569 5.65 -1.16 8.86
CA LYS A 569 6.56 -1.33 7.71
C LYS A 569 5.82 -1.29 6.37
N ASN A 570 4.62 -1.88 6.32
CA ASN A 570 3.77 -1.88 5.12
C ASN A 570 3.03 -0.55 4.85
N THR A 571 3.11 0.43 5.76
CA THR A 571 2.67 1.80 5.46
C THR A 571 3.66 2.51 4.52
N GLY A 572 4.94 2.12 4.54
CA GLY A 572 6.01 2.80 3.81
C GLY A 572 6.49 4.10 4.46
N PHE A 573 6.16 4.35 5.73
CA PHE A 573 6.75 5.44 6.51
C PHE A 573 8.16 5.08 6.98
N LYS A 574 9.05 6.07 7.02
CA LYS A 574 10.50 5.84 7.21
C LYS A 574 10.88 5.48 8.64
N SER A 575 10.10 5.93 9.62
CA SER A 575 10.39 5.77 11.05
C SER A 575 9.13 5.37 11.80
N SER A 576 9.29 4.55 12.83
CA SER A 576 8.20 4.12 13.71
C SER A 576 8.67 4.09 15.15
N TYR A 577 7.97 4.80 16.04
CA TYR A 577 8.26 4.85 17.47
C TYR A 577 7.27 3.94 18.22
N LEU A 578 7.78 2.92 18.88
CA LEU A 578 7.01 1.91 19.58
C LEU A 578 6.54 2.46 20.94
N TRP A 579 5.23 2.40 21.17
CA TRP A 579 4.56 2.88 22.37
C TRP A 579 4.27 1.73 23.35
N GLY A 580 4.97 1.68 24.48
CA GLY A 580 4.75 0.67 25.53
C GLY A 580 5.98 -0.11 26.00
N VAL A 581 7.20 0.41 25.79
CA VAL A 581 8.44 -0.25 26.23
C VAL A 581 8.46 -0.51 27.75
N GLU A 582 7.92 0.40 28.52
CA GLU A 582 7.78 0.32 29.97
C GLU A 582 6.89 -0.87 30.35
N TRP A 583 5.79 -1.05 29.61
CA TRP A 583 4.87 -2.16 29.79
C TRP A 583 5.52 -3.52 29.48
N TRP A 584 6.40 -3.62 28.48
CA TRP A 584 7.12 -4.88 28.20
C TRP A 584 7.95 -5.35 29.40
N TYR A 585 8.62 -4.42 30.07
CA TYR A 585 9.40 -4.72 31.26
C TYR A 585 8.53 -5.00 32.49
N PHE A 586 7.41 -4.30 32.64
CA PHE A 586 6.40 -4.65 33.64
C PHE A 586 5.92 -6.10 33.45
N MET A 587 5.58 -6.51 32.22
CA MET A 587 5.19 -7.88 31.91
C MET A 587 6.30 -8.88 32.25
N LYS A 588 7.56 -8.54 31.97
CA LYS A 588 8.72 -9.36 32.35
C LYS A 588 8.81 -9.57 33.87
N GLU A 589 8.59 -8.53 34.68
CA GLU A 589 8.54 -8.66 36.15
C GLU A 589 7.35 -9.49 36.65
N LYS A 590 6.26 -9.53 35.88
CA LYS A 590 5.09 -10.38 36.13
C LYS A 590 5.21 -11.81 35.57
N GLY A 591 6.40 -12.22 35.13
CA GLY A 591 6.67 -13.58 34.66
C GLY A 591 6.39 -13.82 33.18
N HIS A 592 6.22 -12.76 32.39
CA HIS A 592 6.01 -12.80 30.94
C HIS A 592 7.19 -12.17 30.18
N PRO A 593 8.37 -12.81 30.16
CA PRO A 593 9.57 -12.28 29.49
C PRO A 593 9.43 -12.20 27.97
N GLU A 594 8.47 -12.92 27.38
CA GLU A 594 8.28 -13.03 25.94
C GLU A 594 8.06 -11.67 25.24
N TYR A 595 7.56 -10.65 25.93
CA TYR A 595 7.39 -9.30 25.36
C TYR A 595 8.73 -8.62 25.12
N VAL A 596 9.66 -8.71 26.07
CA VAL A 596 11.02 -8.16 25.93
C VAL A 596 11.84 -8.98 24.93
N GLU A 597 11.68 -10.31 24.92
CA GLU A 597 12.35 -11.18 23.95
C GLU A 597 11.89 -10.90 22.51
N GLU A 598 10.60 -10.67 22.30
CA GLU A 598 10.09 -10.30 20.98
C GLU A 598 10.57 -8.90 20.58
N ALA A 599 10.58 -7.94 21.50
CA ALA A 599 11.15 -6.61 21.25
C ALA A 599 12.62 -6.67 20.83
N LYS A 600 13.45 -7.51 21.48
CA LYS A 600 14.87 -7.69 21.10
C LYS A 600 15.02 -8.11 19.65
N LYS A 601 14.24 -9.10 19.19
CA LYS A 601 14.27 -9.55 17.79
C LYS A 601 13.94 -8.42 16.82
N LEU A 602 13.04 -7.51 17.18
CA LEU A 602 12.63 -6.40 16.32
C LEU A 602 13.75 -5.36 16.13
N PHE A 603 14.56 -5.11 17.16
CA PHE A 603 15.68 -4.16 17.11
C PHE A 603 17.00 -4.78 16.61
N GLU A 604 17.15 -6.12 16.64
CA GLU A 604 18.31 -6.83 16.10
C GLU A 604 18.27 -7.03 14.58
N GLN A 605 17.07 -7.12 14.00
CA GLN A 605 16.89 -7.23 12.55
C GLN A 605 17.33 -5.94 11.88
#